data_AF-A0A7J0G7V9-F1
#
_entry.id   AF-A0A7J0G7V9-F1
#
_cell.length_a   1.000
_cell.length_b   1.000
_cell.length_c   1.000
_cell.angle_alpha   90.00
_cell.angle_beta   90.00
_cell.angle_gamma   90.00
#
_symmetry.space_group_name_H-M   'P 1'
#
loop_
_entity.id
_entity.type
_entity.pdbx_description
1 polymer ?
#
loop_
_entity_poly.entity_id
_entity_poly.type
_entity_poly.pdbx_seq_one_letter_code
_entity_poly.pdbx_strand_id
1 'polypeptide(L)'
;MDFACRFQESNLFRGEIAIYRTSDPFNSQEVVRLRCQGNDSTAHVDGNGRNAEFAESYEEEVNMRPESNGSMEEVGDGKNEGPTLDELRELLQKAIKELEVAGVDSTKFEEKAYRISEAAIALKDEAAYAWDNKATMALSMAEARLREAAYSLEAAKGRNASLDASRESDLEYESGGDATNILRKEEENLLVAEDNVHYCRATLANCEVELRQLQSKKEELQKEVDRLSEVAKKAQMNAMKTEEDVANVMLLAEQAVAFELEAAQRVHDVEIALQIAEQDLSVSQLLDQL
;
A
#
# COMPACT_ATOMS: atom_id res chain seq x y z
N MET A 1 18.01 8.92 21.61
CA MET A 1 17.17 7.70 21.59
C MET A 1 16.29 7.80 20.37
N ASP A 2 16.46 6.94 19.37
CA ASP A 2 15.79 7.03 18.07
C ASP A 2 14.26 6.88 18.18
N PHE A 3 13.53 7.85 17.64
CA PHE A 3 12.06 7.82 17.53
C PHE A 3 11.57 6.63 16.70
N ALA A 4 12.40 6.17 15.75
CA ALA A 4 12.16 4.97 14.95
C ALA A 4 12.05 3.68 15.80
N CYS A 5 12.75 3.60 16.95
CA CYS A 5 12.69 2.42 17.82
C CYS A 5 11.39 2.34 18.64
N ARG A 6 10.83 3.48 19.09
CA ARG A 6 9.58 3.48 19.87
C ARG A 6 8.36 3.08 19.04
N PHE A 7 8.38 3.35 17.74
CA PHE A 7 7.31 2.94 16.82
C PHE A 7 7.31 1.42 16.55
N GLN A 8 8.46 0.77 16.72
CA GLN A 8 8.59 -0.68 16.53
C GLN A 8 8.23 -1.47 17.81
N GLU A 9 8.50 -0.91 18.99
CA GLU A 9 8.20 -1.56 20.28
C GLU A 9 6.71 -1.50 20.68
N SER A 10 5.97 -0.49 20.22
CA SER A 10 4.52 -0.35 20.49
C SER A 10 3.63 -1.26 19.64
N ASN A 11 4.18 -1.95 18.64
CA ASN A 11 3.46 -2.96 17.84
C ASN A 11 3.48 -4.37 18.45
N LEU A 12 3.96 -4.53 19.69
CA LEU A 12 3.88 -5.78 20.43
C LEU A 12 2.54 -5.91 21.19
N PHE A 13 1.42 -5.70 20.49
CA PHE A 13 0.09 -6.07 20.96
C PHE A 13 -0.56 -7.07 19.99
N ARG A 14 -0.21 -8.34 20.20
CA ARG A 14 -1.16 -9.47 20.25
C ARG A 14 -2.19 -9.52 19.10
N GLY A 15 -1.70 -9.77 17.90
CA GLY A 15 -2.48 -10.33 16.80
C GLY A 15 -1.60 -11.34 16.07
N GLU A 16 -1.82 -12.62 16.29
CA GLU A 16 -1.24 -13.68 15.46
C GLU A 16 -1.74 -13.50 14.01
N ILE A 17 -0.98 -12.80 13.18
CA ILE A 17 -1.13 -12.92 11.73
C ILE A 17 -0.25 -14.09 11.30
N ALA A 18 -0.83 -15.28 11.32
CA ALA A 18 -0.28 -16.44 10.64
C ALA A 18 -0.32 -16.19 9.13
N ILE A 19 0.81 -15.77 8.55
CA ILE A 19 0.98 -15.74 7.10
C ILE A 19 1.22 -17.19 6.64
N TYR A 20 0.16 -17.86 6.21
CA TYR A 20 0.29 -19.14 5.50
C TYR A 20 0.83 -18.87 4.09
N ARG A 21 2.12 -19.14 3.88
CA ARG A 21 2.63 -19.48 2.54
C ARG A 21 2.34 -20.96 2.30
N THR A 22 1.51 -21.24 1.31
CA THR A 22 1.29 -22.60 0.81
C THR A 22 2.53 -23.10 0.07
N SER A 23 3.25 -24.00 0.76
CA SER A 23 3.78 -25.28 0.30
C SER A 23 4.95 -25.34 -0.69
N ASP A 24 6.14 -25.64 -0.17
CA ASP A 24 7.02 -26.71 -0.68
C ASP A 24 7.69 -27.44 0.51
N PRO A 25 7.99 -28.76 0.44
CA PRO A 25 8.04 -29.60 1.65
C PRO A 25 9.42 -30.24 1.90
N PHE A 26 10.36 -29.55 2.54
CA PHE A 26 11.49 -30.21 3.23
C PHE A 26 12.06 -29.29 4.35
N ASN A 27 12.00 -29.77 5.60
CA ASN A 27 12.83 -29.47 6.79
C ASN A 27 13.61 -28.12 6.80
N SER A 28 13.44 -27.19 7.75
CA SER A 28 13.73 -27.32 9.19
C SER A 28 13.29 -26.03 9.88
N GLN A 29 12.91 -26.12 11.15
CA GLN A 29 12.54 -24.99 11.99
C GLN A 29 13.78 -24.15 12.35
N GLU A 30 13.90 -22.93 11.80
CA GLU A 30 14.94 -21.98 12.19
C GLU A 30 14.32 -20.61 12.48
N VAL A 31 14.34 -20.22 13.75
CA VAL A 31 13.95 -18.88 14.19
C VAL A 31 15.07 -17.93 13.79
N VAL A 32 14.92 -17.23 12.67
CA VAL A 32 15.89 -16.23 12.21
C VAL A 32 15.74 -14.98 13.08
N ARG A 33 16.64 -14.86 14.08
CA ARG A 33 16.88 -13.61 14.81
C ARG A 33 17.57 -12.63 13.87
N LEU A 34 16.84 -11.68 13.31
CA LEU A 34 17.42 -10.61 12.50
C LEU A 34 18.32 -9.73 13.41
N ARG A 35 19.64 -9.95 13.32
CA ARG A 35 20.64 -8.96 13.74
C ARG A 35 20.76 -7.94 12.61
N CYS A 36 20.43 -6.69 12.88
CA CYS A 36 20.76 -5.59 11.99
C CYS A 36 22.29 -5.41 11.96
N GLN A 37 22.94 -5.87 10.88
CA GLN A 37 24.26 -5.41 10.50
C GLN A 37 24.08 -4.19 9.61
N GLY A 38 24.53 -3.03 10.09
CA GLY A 38 24.67 -1.84 9.26
C GLY A 38 25.82 -2.03 8.28
N ASN A 39 25.53 -1.80 7.00
CA ASN A 39 26.55 -1.63 5.98
C ASN A 39 26.42 -0.21 5.41
N ASP A 40 27.48 0.59 5.59
CA ASP A 40 27.72 1.78 4.79
C ASP A 40 27.89 1.36 3.32
N SER A 41 27.15 1.98 2.42
CA SER A 41 27.40 1.87 0.98
C SER A 41 27.24 3.24 0.35
N THR A 42 28.38 3.75 -0.09
CA THR A 42 28.59 5.02 -0.77
C THR A 42 27.76 5.11 -2.05
N ALA A 43 26.99 6.19 -2.20
CA ALA A 43 26.23 6.49 -3.40
C ALA A 43 27.15 6.81 -4.58
N HIS A 44 26.94 6.11 -5.70
CA HIS A 44 27.37 6.55 -7.03
C HIS A 44 26.32 7.53 -7.55
N VAL A 45 26.68 8.81 -7.65
CA VAL A 45 25.85 9.85 -8.25
C VAL A 45 26.02 9.77 -9.76
N ASP A 46 24.97 9.34 -10.47
CA ASP A 46 24.80 9.68 -11.88
C ASP A 46 23.80 10.82 -11.98
N GLY A 47 24.28 11.96 -12.47
CA GLY A 47 23.56 13.20 -12.55
C GLY A 47 22.83 13.31 -13.88
N ASN A 48 21.51 13.50 -13.83
CA ASN A 48 20.81 14.14 -14.93
C ASN A 48 19.72 15.07 -14.39
N GLY A 49 20.07 16.35 -14.31
CA GLY A 49 19.11 17.41 -14.04
C GLY A 49 18.30 17.72 -15.28
N ARG A 50 17.00 17.96 -15.11
CA ARG A 50 16.35 19.23 -15.51
C ARG A 50 14.84 19.24 -15.25
N ASN A 51 14.42 20.42 -14.76
CA ASN A 51 13.13 21.08 -14.90
C ASN A 51 12.09 20.83 -13.80
N ALA A 52 12.24 21.60 -12.72
CA ALA A 52 11.15 22.01 -11.85
C ALA A 52 10.33 23.09 -12.57
N GLU A 53 9.04 22.83 -12.78
CA GLU A 53 8.03 23.87 -12.93
C GLU A 53 7.27 24.01 -11.62
N PHE A 54 6.95 25.26 -11.35
CA PHE A 54 6.64 25.89 -10.07
C PHE A 54 5.14 26.23 -10.02
N ALA A 55 4.62 26.40 -8.79
CA ALA A 55 3.31 26.99 -8.42
C ALA A 55 2.13 25.97 -8.28
N GLU A 56 1.22 26.03 -7.30
CA GLU A 56 0.77 27.05 -6.33
C GLU A 56 0.35 26.36 -5.01
N SER A 57 0.92 26.76 -3.86
CA SER A 57 0.28 27.50 -2.76
C SER A 57 -1.08 26.98 -2.24
N TYR A 58 -1.06 26.34 -1.08
CA TYR A 58 -2.13 26.44 -0.09
C TYR A 58 -1.55 27.13 1.14
N GLU A 59 -1.90 28.40 1.29
CA GLU A 59 -1.71 29.15 2.52
C GLU A 59 -2.73 28.65 3.55
N GLU A 60 -2.25 28.21 4.71
CA GLU A 60 -2.94 28.50 5.95
C GLU A 60 -1.86 28.89 6.98
N GLU A 61 -1.97 30.13 7.44
CA GLU A 61 -1.02 30.81 8.30
C GLU A 61 -0.86 30.11 9.65
N VAL A 62 0.38 29.80 10.01
CA VAL A 62 0.81 29.92 11.42
C VAL A 62 2.12 30.66 11.43
N ASN A 63 2.00 31.94 11.72
CA ASN A 63 3.08 32.90 11.87
C ASN A 63 3.87 32.57 13.15
N MET A 64 5.05 31.95 13.02
CA MET A 64 6.10 32.01 14.04
C MET A 64 7.47 31.98 13.34
N ARG A 65 7.88 33.15 12.86
CA ARG A 65 9.30 33.45 12.62
C ARG A 65 9.92 33.79 13.98
N PRO A 66 11.00 33.12 14.43
CA PRO A 66 11.83 33.69 15.46
C PRO A 66 12.57 34.87 14.81
N GLU A 67 12.16 36.09 15.13
CA GLU A 67 13.02 37.25 14.97
C GLU A 67 14.24 37.03 15.88
N SER A 68 15.30 36.50 15.31
CA SER A 68 16.64 36.56 15.90
C SER A 68 17.13 38.00 15.82
N ASN A 69 16.66 38.82 16.76
CA ASN A 69 17.22 40.14 17.03
C ASN A 69 18.28 39.99 18.13
N GLY A 70 19.35 39.26 17.82
CA GLY A 70 20.60 39.29 18.58
C GLY A 70 21.49 40.42 18.07
N SER A 71 21.04 41.68 18.23
CA SER A 71 21.88 42.84 17.99
C SER A 71 22.86 42.98 19.15
N MET A 72 24.11 42.62 18.89
CA MET A 72 25.25 42.87 19.75
C MET A 72 25.51 44.38 19.78
N GLU A 73 25.07 45.05 20.84
CA GLU A 73 25.57 46.39 21.19
C GLU A 73 26.50 46.31 22.41
N GLU A 74 27.77 46.57 22.11
CA GLU A 74 28.80 47.28 22.89
C GLU A 74 28.74 47.30 24.44
N VAL A 75 29.76 46.63 25.00
CA VAL A 75 30.63 47.06 26.11
C VAL A 75 30.17 48.27 26.92
N GLY A 76 29.54 47.99 28.06
CA GLY A 76 29.54 48.84 29.24
C GLY A 76 30.28 48.13 30.37
N ASP A 77 31.36 48.74 30.87
CA ASP A 77 32.09 48.36 32.09
C ASP A 77 31.16 48.52 33.31
N GLY A 78 30.38 47.48 33.57
CA GLY A 78 29.55 47.32 34.76
C GLY A 78 29.89 45.96 35.37
N LYS A 79 30.18 45.94 36.67
CA LYS A 79 30.49 44.72 37.42
C LYS A 79 29.48 43.63 37.04
N ASN A 80 29.97 42.56 36.43
CA ASN A 80 29.20 41.38 36.03
C ASN A 80 28.80 40.63 37.31
N GLU A 81 27.85 41.18 38.08
CA GLU A 81 27.11 40.40 39.06
C GLU A 81 26.29 39.39 38.25
N GLY A 82 26.53 38.10 38.48
CA GLY A 82 25.76 37.04 37.86
C GLY A 82 24.26 37.20 38.18
N PRO A 83 23.38 36.50 37.42
CA PRO A 83 21.94 36.63 37.61
C PRO A 83 21.57 36.42 39.07
N THR A 84 20.69 37.29 39.58
CA THR A 84 20.26 37.24 40.97
C THR A 84 19.45 35.97 41.23
N LEU A 85 19.35 35.57 42.50
CA LEU A 85 18.60 34.36 42.86
C LEU A 85 17.12 34.44 42.46
N ASP A 86 16.52 35.64 42.49
CA ASP A 86 15.15 35.87 42.02
C ASP A 86 15.05 35.78 40.49
N GLU A 87 16.04 36.29 39.75
CA GLU A 87 16.12 36.15 38.30
C GLU A 87 16.27 34.68 37.88
N LEU A 88 17.06 33.88 38.60
CA LEU A 88 17.19 32.43 38.35
C LEU A 88 15.86 31.69 38.57
N ARG A 89 15.07 32.07 39.58
CA ARG A 89 13.73 31.51 39.81
C ARG A 89 12.77 31.88 38.68
N GLU A 90 12.82 33.12 38.20
CA GLU A 90 12.00 33.56 37.06
C GLU A 90 12.40 32.84 35.77
N LEU A 91 13.70 32.71 35.50
CA LEU A 91 14.24 31.95 34.38
C LEU A 91 13.81 30.48 34.42
N LEU A 92 13.81 29.86 35.60
CA LEU A 92 13.36 28.48 35.76
C LEU A 92 11.86 28.36 35.43
N GLN A 93 11.03 29.25 35.95
CA GLN A 93 9.59 29.26 35.63
C GLN A 93 9.34 29.48 34.14
N LYS A 94 10.14 30.34 33.49
CA LYS A 94 10.07 30.55 32.04
C LYS A 94 10.47 29.29 31.28
N ALA A 95 11.58 28.66 31.64
CA ALA A 95 12.06 27.44 31.00
C ALA A 95 11.05 26.28 31.14
N ILE A 96 10.42 26.14 32.31
CA ILE A 96 9.36 25.14 32.54
C ILE A 96 8.17 25.39 31.62
N LYS A 97 7.71 26.63 31.47
CA LYS A 97 6.61 26.97 30.55
C LYS A 97 6.97 26.70 29.09
N GLU A 98 8.21 27.01 28.68
CA GLU A 98 8.69 26.68 27.33
C GLU A 98 8.71 25.16 27.09
N LEU A 99 9.13 24.38 28.08
CA LEU A 99 9.08 22.91 28.02
C LEU A 99 7.65 22.39 27.92
N GLU A 100 6.70 22.95 28.69
CA GLU A 100 5.29 22.58 28.61
C GLU A 100 4.73 22.83 27.20
N VAL A 101 5.00 23.99 26.62
CA VAL A 101 4.56 24.32 25.24
C VAL A 101 5.20 23.37 24.22
N ALA A 102 6.51 23.13 24.32
CA ALA A 102 7.22 22.23 23.42
C ALA A 102 6.70 20.79 23.51
N GLY A 103 6.42 20.29 24.72
CA GLY A 103 5.83 18.97 24.93
C GLY A 103 4.41 18.85 24.37
N VAL A 104 3.58 19.89 24.52
CA VAL A 104 2.24 19.92 23.91
C VAL A 104 2.33 19.89 22.38
N ASP A 105 3.27 20.60 21.76
CA ASP A 105 3.40 20.59 20.30
C ASP A 105 3.99 19.28 19.78
N SER A 106 4.97 18.71 20.48
CA SER A 106 5.52 17.37 20.23
C SER A 106 4.40 16.31 20.17
N THR A 107 3.54 16.27 21.19
CA THR A 107 2.40 15.31 21.23
C THR A 107 1.38 15.51 20.12
N LYS A 108 1.07 16.75 19.72
CA LYS A 108 0.16 17.04 18.60
C LYS A 108 0.71 16.54 17.27
N PHE A 109 2.01 16.74 17.02
CA PHE A 109 2.63 16.28 15.78
C PHE A 109 2.74 14.75 15.74
N GLU A 110 3.03 14.10 16.87
CA GLU A 110 2.97 12.64 16.98
C GLU A 110 1.57 12.10 16.66
N GLU A 111 0.51 12.67 17.24
CA GLU A 111 -0.87 12.25 16.96
C GLU A 111 -1.24 12.46 15.48
N LYS A 112 -0.82 13.58 14.89
CA LYS A 112 -1.04 13.85 13.46
C LYS A 112 -0.30 12.82 12.59
N ALA A 113 0.95 12.50 12.92
CA ALA A 113 1.74 11.49 12.21
C ALA A 113 1.04 10.13 12.27
N TYR A 114 0.52 9.75 13.45
CA TYR A 114 -0.24 8.53 13.64
C TYR A 114 -1.48 8.47 12.75
N ARG A 115 -2.34 9.50 12.78
CA ARG A 115 -3.59 9.54 12.01
C ARG A 115 -3.35 9.47 10.50
N ILE A 116 -2.34 10.18 10.00
CA ILE A 116 -2.01 10.16 8.57
C ILE A 116 -1.40 8.81 8.18
N SER A 117 -0.60 8.20 9.07
CA SER A 117 -0.07 6.85 8.85
C SER A 117 -1.17 5.79 8.77
N GLU A 118 -2.18 5.87 9.63
CA GLU A 118 -3.35 4.98 9.57
C GLU A 118 -4.09 5.14 8.23
N ALA A 119 -4.33 6.38 7.79
CA ALA A 119 -4.96 6.65 6.50
C ALA A 119 -4.12 6.13 5.31
N ALA A 120 -2.79 6.28 5.36
CA ALA A 120 -1.89 5.77 4.33
C ALA A 120 -1.96 4.24 4.22
N ILE A 121 -2.05 3.53 5.35
CA ILE A 121 -2.21 2.07 5.37
C ILE A 121 -3.56 1.68 4.76
N ALA A 122 -4.66 2.32 5.17
CA ALA A 122 -5.98 2.03 4.61
C ALA A 122 -6.03 2.20 3.09
N LEU A 123 -5.40 3.25 2.55
CA LEU A 123 -5.31 3.49 1.11
C LEU A 123 -4.43 2.45 0.38
N LYS A 124 -3.36 1.97 1.02
CA LYS A 124 -2.56 0.86 0.47
C LYS A 124 -3.35 -0.43 0.39
N ASP A 125 -4.13 -0.73 1.43
CA ASP A 125 -4.99 -1.92 1.46
C ASP A 125 -6.08 -1.81 0.38
N GLU A 126 -6.68 -0.63 0.20
CA GLU A 126 -7.63 -0.37 -0.89
C GLU A 126 -6.98 -0.57 -2.27
N ALA A 127 -5.76 -0.05 -2.47
CA ALA A 127 -5.03 -0.24 -3.71
C ALA A 127 -4.70 -1.71 -3.98
N ALA A 128 -4.22 -2.44 -2.97
CA ALA A 128 -3.95 -3.87 -3.05
C ALA A 128 -5.21 -4.65 -3.40
N TYR A 129 -6.32 -4.37 -2.72
CA TYR A 129 -7.62 -4.99 -2.98
C TYR A 129 -8.10 -4.74 -4.42
N ALA A 130 -7.97 -3.50 -4.91
CA ALA A 130 -8.37 -3.16 -6.28
C ALA A 130 -7.52 -3.91 -7.32
N TRP A 131 -6.21 -4.05 -7.08
CA TRP A 131 -5.31 -4.83 -7.93
C TRP A 131 -5.64 -6.32 -7.91
N ASP A 132 -5.89 -6.90 -6.74
CA ASP A 132 -6.26 -8.30 -6.60
C ASP A 132 -7.57 -8.63 -7.31
N ASN A 133 -8.57 -7.75 -7.17
CA ASN A 133 -9.85 -7.93 -7.87
C ASN A 133 -9.67 -7.88 -9.40
N LYS A 134 -8.87 -6.94 -9.91
CA LYS A 134 -8.52 -6.86 -11.33
C LYS A 134 -7.80 -8.12 -11.80
N ALA A 135 -6.79 -8.57 -11.04
CA ALA A 135 -6.01 -9.75 -11.36
C ALA A 135 -6.90 -11.01 -11.39
N THR A 136 -7.78 -11.16 -10.41
CA THR A 136 -8.76 -12.25 -10.33
C THR A 136 -9.66 -12.28 -11.56
N MET A 137 -10.23 -11.14 -11.95
CA MET A 137 -11.07 -11.06 -13.15
C MET A 137 -10.29 -11.39 -14.43
N ALA A 138 -9.10 -10.83 -14.58
CA ALA A 138 -8.25 -11.09 -15.75
C ALA A 138 -7.85 -12.57 -15.85
N LEU A 139 -7.55 -13.21 -14.71
CA LEU A 139 -7.23 -14.63 -14.63
C LEU A 139 -8.43 -15.50 -15.02
N SER A 140 -9.63 -15.21 -14.50
CA SER A 140 -10.85 -15.92 -14.91
C SER A 140 -11.13 -15.79 -16.42
N MET A 141 -10.88 -14.61 -17.00
CA MET A 141 -11.01 -14.42 -18.46
C MET A 141 -9.97 -15.22 -19.25
N ALA A 142 -8.72 -15.30 -18.77
CA ALA A 142 -7.67 -16.09 -19.40
C ALA A 142 -7.97 -17.59 -19.32
N GLU A 143 -8.43 -18.09 -18.17
CA GLU A 143 -8.85 -19.48 -18.00
C GLU A 143 -10.00 -19.87 -18.93
N ALA A 144 -11.00 -19.00 -19.09
CA ALA A 144 -12.10 -19.24 -20.02
C ALA A 144 -11.61 -19.40 -21.47
N ARG A 145 -10.68 -18.53 -21.90
CA ARG A 145 -10.05 -18.62 -23.24
C ARG A 145 -9.23 -19.90 -23.41
N LEU A 146 -8.51 -20.33 -22.38
CA LEU A 146 -7.75 -21.59 -22.41
C LEU A 146 -8.66 -22.80 -22.51
N ARG A 147 -9.78 -22.83 -21.77
CA ARG A 147 -10.79 -23.90 -21.89
C ARG A 147 -11.37 -23.96 -23.30
N GLU A 148 -11.73 -22.82 -23.88
CA GLU A 148 -12.23 -22.74 -25.26
C GLU A 148 -11.23 -23.26 -26.29
N ALA A 149 -9.95 -22.88 -26.16
CA ALA A 149 -8.88 -23.37 -27.03
C ALA A 149 -8.67 -24.88 -26.88
N ALA A 150 -8.76 -25.43 -25.67
CA ALA A 150 -8.65 -26.86 -25.42
C ALA A 150 -9.81 -27.64 -26.08
N TYR A 151 -11.05 -27.18 -25.94
CA TYR A 151 -12.20 -27.78 -26.63
C TYR A 151 -12.04 -27.76 -28.15
N SER A 152 -11.56 -26.65 -28.71
CA SER A 152 -11.31 -26.50 -30.15
C SER A 152 -10.24 -27.46 -30.66
N LEU A 153 -9.18 -27.69 -29.87
CA LEU A 153 -8.10 -28.62 -30.19
C LEU A 153 -8.59 -30.07 -30.20
N GLU A 154 -9.37 -30.50 -29.20
CA GLU A 154 -9.94 -31.85 -29.16
C GLU A 154 -10.91 -32.09 -30.32
N ALA A 155 -11.74 -31.10 -30.66
CA ALA A 155 -12.64 -31.16 -31.83
C ALA A 155 -11.88 -31.24 -33.17
N ALA A 156 -10.70 -30.62 -33.29
CA ALA A 156 -9.84 -30.76 -34.46
C ALA A 156 -9.18 -32.15 -34.53
N LYS A 157 -8.76 -32.70 -33.39
CA LYS A 157 -8.15 -34.02 -33.29
C LYS A 157 -9.10 -35.15 -33.69
N GLY A 158 -10.38 -35.08 -33.27
CA GLY A 158 -11.41 -36.04 -33.67
C GLY A 158 -11.69 -36.06 -35.18
N ARG A 159 -11.59 -34.91 -35.86
CA ARG A 159 -11.76 -34.80 -37.32
C ARG A 159 -10.63 -35.47 -38.10
N ASN A 160 -9.40 -35.42 -37.58
CA ASN A 160 -8.26 -36.09 -38.22
C ASN A 160 -8.31 -37.62 -38.09
N ALA A 161 -8.89 -38.15 -36.99
CA ALA A 161 -9.09 -39.59 -36.83
C ALA A 161 -10.21 -40.17 -37.73
N SER A 162 -11.21 -39.35 -38.09
CA SER A 162 -12.32 -39.76 -38.95
C SER A 162 -11.94 -39.84 -40.44
N LEU A 163 -10.88 -39.17 -40.88
CA LEU A 163 -10.42 -39.19 -42.28
C LEU A 163 -9.74 -40.51 -42.68
N ASP A 164 -9.20 -41.26 -41.72
CA ASP A 164 -8.61 -42.59 -41.98
C ASP A 164 -9.66 -43.71 -42.11
N ALA A 165 -10.90 -43.50 -41.63
CA ALA A 165 -11.96 -44.50 -41.67
C ALA A 165 -12.81 -44.47 -42.96
N SER A 166 -12.64 -43.46 -43.82
CA SER A 166 -13.48 -43.25 -45.01
C SER A 166 -12.86 -43.79 -46.32
N ARG A 167 -12.00 -44.83 -46.23
CA ARG A 167 -11.36 -45.45 -47.41
C ARG A 167 -11.63 -46.95 -47.53
N GLU A 168 -12.81 -47.42 -47.13
CA GLU A 168 -13.23 -48.80 -47.41
C GLU A 168 -14.74 -48.97 -47.19
N SER A 169 -15.54 -48.87 -48.26
CA SER A 169 -16.70 -49.75 -48.46
C SER A 169 -17.19 -49.62 -49.90
N ASP A 170 -16.45 -50.21 -50.84
CA ASP A 170 -17.00 -50.54 -52.15
C ASP A 170 -17.93 -51.76 -52.00
N LEU A 171 -19.21 -51.51 -52.28
CA LEU A 171 -20.18 -52.38 -52.98
C LEU A 171 -20.21 -53.88 -52.63
N GLU A 172 -21.31 -54.32 -51.98
CA GLU A 172 -21.92 -55.62 -52.29
C GLU A 172 -23.44 -55.49 -52.40
N TYR A 173 -23.94 -55.74 -53.61
CA TYR A 173 -25.35 -55.87 -53.99
C TYR A 173 -25.70 -57.35 -54.02
N GLU A 174 -26.67 -57.78 -53.21
CA GLU A 174 -27.53 -58.94 -53.46
C GLU A 174 -28.92 -58.64 -52.86
N SER A 175 -29.98 -58.48 -53.67
CA SER A 175 -30.82 -59.53 -54.27
C SER A 175 -32.08 -59.84 -53.42
N GLY A 176 -33.27 -59.52 -53.96
CA GLY A 176 -34.50 -60.30 -53.70
C GLY A 176 -35.62 -59.71 -52.82
N GLY A 177 -35.81 -58.40 -52.70
CA GLY A 177 -36.91 -57.79 -51.92
C GLY A 177 -37.96 -57.08 -52.79
N ASP A 178 -39.25 -57.32 -52.52
CA ASP A 178 -40.40 -56.61 -53.11
C ASP A 178 -40.20 -55.08 -53.09
N ALA A 179 -40.20 -54.45 -54.28
CA ALA A 179 -39.92 -53.02 -54.47
C ALA A 179 -40.80 -52.11 -53.59
N THR A 180 -41.98 -52.60 -53.22
CA THR A 180 -42.94 -51.92 -52.34
C THR A 180 -42.45 -51.79 -50.88
N ASN A 181 -41.67 -52.76 -50.39
CA ASN A 181 -41.08 -52.72 -49.04
C ASN A 181 -39.83 -51.84 -48.96
N ILE A 182 -39.08 -51.72 -50.06
CA ILE A 182 -37.88 -50.87 -50.14
C ILE A 182 -38.30 -49.39 -50.10
N LEU A 183 -39.29 -49.00 -50.93
CA LEU A 183 -39.80 -47.63 -50.97
C LEU A 183 -40.36 -47.16 -49.62
N ARG A 184 -41.10 -48.02 -48.92
CA ARG A 184 -41.62 -47.72 -47.57
C ARG A 184 -40.49 -47.48 -46.56
N LYS A 185 -39.44 -48.30 -46.62
CA LYS A 185 -38.28 -48.16 -45.73
C LYS A 185 -37.46 -46.91 -46.04
N GLU A 186 -37.34 -46.55 -47.31
CA GLU A 186 -36.73 -45.28 -47.74
C GLU A 186 -37.55 -44.06 -47.27
N GLU A 187 -38.88 -44.13 -47.34
CA GLU A 187 -39.78 -43.08 -46.82
C GLU A 187 -39.68 -42.92 -45.29
N GLU A 188 -39.64 -44.03 -44.53
CA GLU A 188 -39.38 -44.01 -43.08
C GLU A 188 -38.00 -43.42 -42.75
N ASN A 189 -36.96 -43.79 -43.51
CA ASN A 189 -35.62 -43.23 -43.33
C ASN A 189 -35.57 -41.73 -43.65
N LEU A 190 -36.35 -41.29 -44.65
CA LEU A 190 -36.45 -39.88 -45.02
C LEU A 190 -37.12 -39.06 -43.91
N LEU A 191 -38.23 -39.57 -43.34
CA LEU A 191 -38.91 -38.93 -42.21
C LEU A 191 -37.98 -38.78 -41.00
N VAL A 192 -37.23 -39.84 -40.66
CA VAL A 192 -36.23 -39.79 -39.59
C VAL A 192 -35.13 -38.77 -39.91
N ALA A 193 -34.68 -38.68 -41.15
CA ALA A 193 -33.69 -37.69 -41.56
C ALA A 193 -34.23 -36.25 -41.47
N GLU A 194 -35.48 -36.02 -41.87
CA GLU A 194 -36.15 -34.71 -41.77
C GLU A 194 -36.30 -34.26 -40.31
N ASP A 195 -36.75 -35.15 -39.42
CA ASP A 195 -36.85 -34.89 -37.98
C ASP A 195 -35.48 -34.57 -37.37
N ASN A 196 -34.44 -35.31 -37.75
CA ASN A 196 -33.06 -35.04 -37.32
C ASN A 196 -32.57 -33.68 -37.81
N VAL A 197 -32.84 -33.31 -39.07
CA VAL A 197 -32.48 -32.00 -39.62
C VAL A 197 -33.21 -30.88 -38.87
N HIS A 198 -34.49 -31.07 -38.56
CA HIS A 198 -35.27 -30.12 -37.78
C HIS A 198 -34.70 -29.96 -36.36
N TYR A 199 -34.39 -31.06 -35.67
CA TYR A 199 -33.77 -31.04 -34.35
C TYR A 199 -32.40 -30.35 -34.34
N CYS A 200 -31.54 -30.66 -35.32
CA CYS A 200 -30.24 -30.02 -35.49
C CYS A 200 -30.38 -28.51 -35.73
N ARG A 201 -31.35 -28.09 -36.54
CA ARG A 201 -31.62 -26.67 -36.81
C ARG A 201 -32.07 -25.92 -35.55
N ALA A 202 -32.95 -26.51 -34.76
CA ALA A 202 -33.40 -25.94 -33.50
C ALA A 202 -32.22 -25.78 -32.50
N THR A 203 -31.38 -26.82 -32.40
CA THR A 203 -30.18 -26.78 -31.54
C THR A 203 -29.19 -25.72 -32.01
N LEU A 204 -28.93 -25.63 -33.31
CA LEU A 204 -28.04 -24.61 -33.88
C LEU A 204 -28.53 -23.19 -33.58
N ALA A 205 -29.83 -22.93 -33.77
CA ALA A 205 -30.42 -21.63 -33.46
C ALA A 205 -30.27 -21.26 -31.97
N ASN A 206 -30.41 -22.24 -31.06
CA ASN A 206 -30.15 -22.01 -29.64
C ASN A 206 -28.67 -21.66 -29.37
N CYS A 207 -27.73 -22.42 -29.95
CA CYS A 207 -26.29 -22.13 -29.83
C CYS A 207 -25.92 -20.74 -30.36
N GLU A 208 -26.53 -20.28 -31.46
CA GLU A 208 -26.30 -18.94 -32.01
C GLU A 208 -26.79 -17.82 -31.08
N VAL A 209 -27.86 -18.07 -30.33
CA VAL A 209 -28.35 -17.12 -29.32
C VAL A 209 -27.40 -17.09 -28.11
N GLU A 210 -27.00 -18.24 -27.60
CA GLU A 210 -26.03 -18.35 -26.49
C GLU A 210 -24.68 -17.70 -26.84
N LEU A 211 -24.19 -17.89 -28.07
CA LEU A 211 -22.95 -17.28 -28.54
C LEU A 211 -23.03 -15.74 -28.51
N ARG A 212 -24.14 -15.16 -28.96
CA ARG A 212 -24.36 -13.70 -28.91
C ARG A 212 -24.39 -13.18 -27.47
N GLN A 213 -25.03 -13.92 -26.56
CA GLN A 213 -25.06 -13.57 -25.14
C GLN A 213 -23.65 -13.63 -24.52
N LEU A 214 -22.87 -14.67 -24.81
CA LEU A 214 -21.50 -14.82 -24.32
C LEU A 214 -20.59 -13.71 -24.85
N GLN A 215 -20.73 -13.33 -26.12
CA GLN A 215 -19.99 -12.21 -26.71
C GLN A 215 -20.31 -10.89 -26.01
N SER A 216 -21.60 -10.60 -25.76
CA SER A 216 -22.01 -9.43 -24.99
C SER A 216 -21.41 -9.44 -23.58
N LYS A 217 -21.40 -10.61 -22.91
CA LYS A 217 -20.85 -10.71 -21.54
C LYS A 217 -19.34 -10.54 -21.51
N LYS A 218 -18.62 -11.03 -22.52
CA LYS A 218 -17.18 -10.81 -22.69
C LYS A 218 -16.84 -9.32 -22.79
N GLU A 219 -17.61 -8.56 -23.57
CA GLU A 219 -17.42 -7.11 -23.69
C GLU A 219 -17.70 -6.37 -22.39
N GLU A 220 -18.75 -6.76 -21.66
CA GLU A 220 -19.07 -6.21 -20.34
C GLU A 220 -17.94 -6.46 -19.34
N LEU A 221 -17.44 -7.70 -19.25
CA LEU A 221 -16.34 -8.07 -18.36
C LEU A 221 -15.03 -7.35 -18.74
N GLN A 222 -14.76 -7.18 -20.04
CA GLN A 222 -13.59 -6.42 -20.48
C GLN A 222 -13.65 -4.96 -20.02
N LYS A 223 -14.82 -4.31 -20.16
CA LYS A 223 -15.04 -2.94 -19.65
C LYS A 223 -14.85 -2.86 -18.14
N GLU A 224 -15.29 -3.88 -17.40
CA GLU A 224 -15.12 -3.92 -15.96
C GLU A 224 -13.66 -4.09 -15.54
N VAL A 225 -12.87 -4.90 -16.26
CA VAL A 225 -11.42 -4.99 -16.06
C VAL A 225 -10.73 -3.65 -16.31
N ASP A 226 -11.14 -2.92 -17.35
CA ASP A 226 -10.59 -1.60 -17.65
C ASP A 226 -10.97 -0.58 -16.56
N ARG A 227 -12.22 -0.62 -16.08
CA ARG A 227 -12.68 0.21 -14.96
C ARG A 227 -11.90 -0.07 -13.67
N LEU A 228 -11.72 -1.36 -13.32
CA LEU A 228 -10.93 -1.78 -12.16
C LEU A 228 -9.47 -1.36 -12.28
N SER A 229 -8.92 -1.35 -13.49
CA SER A 229 -7.59 -0.81 -13.76
C SER A 229 -7.45 0.65 -13.38
N GLU A 230 -8.41 1.48 -13.75
CA GLU A 230 -8.37 2.90 -13.40
C GLU A 230 -8.59 3.15 -11.91
N VAL A 231 -9.48 2.38 -11.27
CA VAL A 231 -9.65 2.42 -9.81
C VAL A 231 -8.36 2.03 -9.09
N ALA A 232 -7.71 0.94 -9.49
CA ALA A 232 -6.47 0.48 -8.87
C ALA A 232 -5.33 1.51 -9.00
N LYS A 233 -5.18 2.13 -10.18
CA LYS A 233 -4.20 3.22 -10.39
C LYS A 233 -4.51 4.44 -9.52
N LYS A 234 -5.78 4.82 -9.42
CA LYS A 234 -6.20 5.97 -8.59
C LYS A 234 -5.95 5.71 -7.11
N ALA A 235 -6.32 4.54 -6.62
CA ALA A 235 -6.06 4.13 -5.24
C ALA A 235 -4.55 4.14 -4.93
N GLN A 236 -3.73 3.61 -5.86
CA GLN A 236 -2.28 3.65 -5.74
C GLN A 236 -1.72 5.08 -5.70
N MET A 237 -2.20 5.98 -6.56
CA MET A 237 -1.78 7.39 -6.56
C MET A 237 -2.13 8.09 -5.24
N ASN A 238 -3.33 7.84 -4.71
CA ASN A 238 -3.75 8.39 -3.41
C ASN A 238 -2.88 7.85 -2.26
N ALA A 239 -2.56 6.56 -2.29
CA ALA A 239 -1.67 5.95 -1.32
C ALA A 239 -0.29 6.62 -1.33
N MET A 240 0.33 6.79 -2.51
CA MET A 240 1.64 7.46 -2.65
C MET A 240 1.62 8.90 -2.14
N LYS A 241 0.57 9.66 -2.46
CA LYS A 241 0.44 11.04 -1.96
C LYS A 241 0.34 11.07 -0.43
N THR A 242 -0.40 10.13 0.16
CA THR A 242 -0.55 10.08 1.61
C THR A 242 0.75 9.62 2.29
N GLU A 243 1.53 8.74 1.66
CA GLU A 243 2.87 8.40 2.14
C GLU A 243 3.83 9.60 2.16
N GLU A 244 3.75 10.47 1.16
CA GLU A 244 4.49 11.75 1.16
C GLU A 244 4.05 12.64 2.34
N ASP A 245 2.75 12.73 2.60
CA ASP A 245 2.21 13.46 3.75
C ASP A 245 2.67 12.86 5.09
N VAL A 246 2.77 11.52 5.20
CA VAL A 246 3.36 10.85 6.37
C VAL A 246 4.80 11.31 6.56
N ALA A 247 5.63 11.28 5.51
CA ALA A 247 7.03 11.69 5.60
C ALA A 247 7.17 13.15 6.06
N ASN A 248 6.35 14.05 5.51
CA ASN A 248 6.35 15.47 5.87
C ASN A 248 5.98 15.68 7.35
N VAL A 249 4.94 15.00 7.85
CA VAL A 249 4.52 15.16 9.25
C VAL A 249 5.46 14.46 10.22
N MET A 250 6.07 13.34 9.85
CA MET A 250 7.12 12.70 10.65
C MET A 250 8.32 13.63 10.85
N LEU A 251 8.73 14.36 9.81
CA LEU A 251 9.80 15.35 9.92
C LEU A 251 9.44 16.48 10.92
N LEU A 252 8.21 16.98 10.87
CA LEU A 252 7.74 17.99 11.83
C LEU A 252 7.68 17.45 13.26
N ALA A 253 7.25 16.19 13.44
CA ALA A 253 7.26 15.52 14.73
C ALA A 253 8.68 15.38 15.28
N GLU A 254 9.65 14.99 14.46
CA GLU A 254 11.06 14.91 14.85
C GLU A 254 11.61 16.28 15.28
N GLN A 255 11.31 17.34 14.53
CA GLN A 255 11.69 18.71 14.88
C GLN A 255 11.06 19.14 16.22
N ALA A 256 9.78 18.84 16.44
CA ALA A 256 9.10 19.17 17.69
C ALA A 256 9.72 18.45 18.90
N VAL A 257 10.12 17.19 18.74
CA VAL A 257 10.84 16.42 19.77
C VAL A 257 12.23 17.01 20.03
N ALA A 258 12.94 17.47 18.99
CA ALA A 258 14.22 18.14 19.17
C ALA A 258 14.06 19.43 20.01
N PHE A 259 13.05 20.26 19.72
CA PHE A 259 12.74 21.44 20.52
C PHE A 259 12.33 21.11 21.96
N GLU A 260 11.56 20.05 22.18
CA GLU A 260 11.21 19.56 23.52
C GLU A 260 12.46 19.17 24.32
N LEU A 261 13.39 18.44 23.69
CA LEU A 261 14.66 18.05 24.32
C LEU A 261 15.54 19.26 24.65
N GLU A 262 15.61 20.26 23.77
CA GLU A 262 16.33 21.51 24.04
C GLU A 262 15.70 22.30 25.19
N ALA A 263 14.36 22.37 25.24
CA ALA A 263 13.66 23.03 26.34
C ALA A 263 13.88 22.29 27.68
N ALA A 264 13.88 20.95 27.65
CA ALA A 264 14.19 20.13 28.83
C ALA A 264 15.63 20.34 29.31
N GLN A 265 16.58 20.45 28.38
CA GLN A 265 17.97 20.78 28.70
C GLN A 265 18.07 22.18 29.35
N ARG A 266 17.37 23.19 28.83
CA ARG A 266 17.36 24.53 29.44
C ARG A 266 16.81 24.53 30.87
N VAL A 267 15.74 23.76 31.13
CA VAL A 267 15.23 23.58 32.50
C VAL A 267 16.32 23.01 33.39
N HIS A 268 16.99 21.92 32.96
CA HIS A 268 18.05 21.28 33.72
C HIS A 268 19.23 22.23 34.02
N ASP A 269 19.68 22.98 33.02
CA ASP A 269 20.80 23.92 33.16
C ASP A 269 20.48 25.03 34.17
N VAL A 270 19.26 25.59 34.12
CA VAL A 270 18.80 26.62 35.07
C VAL A 270 18.59 26.05 36.47
N GLU A 271 18.05 24.83 36.60
CA GLU A 271 17.93 24.15 37.89
C GLU A 271 19.29 23.96 38.57
N ILE A 272 20.31 23.54 37.82
CA ILE A 272 21.67 23.42 38.34
C ILE A 272 22.20 24.78 38.79
N ALA A 273 22.05 25.82 37.97
CA ALA A 273 22.51 27.17 38.30
C ALA A 273 21.82 27.71 39.57
N LEU A 274 20.52 27.47 39.73
CA LEU A 274 19.76 27.84 40.91
C LEU A 274 20.25 27.08 42.16
N GLN A 275 20.49 25.77 42.06
CA GLN A 275 21.02 24.97 43.17
C GLN A 275 22.40 25.47 43.64
N ILE A 276 23.28 25.85 42.70
CA ILE A 276 24.60 26.41 43.03
C ILE A 276 24.43 27.75 43.75
N ALA A 277 23.61 28.66 43.22
CA ALA A 277 23.37 29.96 43.84
C ALA A 277 22.76 29.85 45.25
N GLU A 278 21.85 28.90 45.48
CA GLU A 278 21.26 28.62 46.79
C GLU A 278 22.30 28.08 47.80
N GLN A 279 23.24 27.24 47.34
CA GLN A 279 24.34 26.74 48.17
C GLN A 279 25.31 27.85 48.55
N ASP A 280 25.71 28.69 47.60
CA ASP A 280 26.63 29.82 47.83
C ASP A 280 26.03 30.84 48.81
N LEU A 281 24.73 31.10 48.72
CA LEU A 281 24.01 31.94 49.68
C LEU A 281 24.02 31.33 51.09
N SER A 282 23.77 30.02 51.18
CA SER A 282 23.75 29.28 52.46
C SER A 282 25.13 29.29 53.14
N VAL A 283 26.20 29.12 52.36
CA VAL A 283 27.59 29.16 52.85
C VAL A 283 27.96 30.58 53.30
N SER A 284 27.56 31.60 52.55
CA SER A 284 27.81 33.02 52.90
C SER A 284 27.11 33.40 54.21
N GLN A 285 25.85 32.99 54.41
CA GLN A 285 25.11 33.21 55.65
C GLN A 285 25.75 32.53 56.88
N LEU A 286 26.40 31.38 56.68
CA LEU A 286 27.12 30.67 57.73
C LEU A 286 28.43 31.37 58.11
N LEU A 287 29.13 31.96 57.14
CA LEU A 287 30.36 32.72 57.36
C LEU A 287 30.10 34.06 58.07
N ASP A 288 28.97 34.71 57.80
CA ASP A 288 28.58 35.97 58.47
C ASP A 288 28.16 35.77 59.95
N GLN A 289 28.01 34.53 60.42
CA GLN A 289 27.66 34.18 61.80
C GLN A 289 28.84 33.72 62.68
N LEU A 290 30.05 33.66 62.12
CA LEU A 290 31.32 33.29 62.79
C LEU A 290 32.16 34.52 63.14
#